data_AF-A0A7H4PDE2-F1
#
_entry.id   AF-A0A7H4PDE2-F1
#
_cell.length_a   1.000
_cell.length_b   1.000
_cell.length_c   1.000
_cell.angle_alpha   90.00
_cell.angle_beta   90.00
_cell.angle_gamma   90.00
#
_symmetry.space_group_name_H-M   'P 1'
#
loop_
_entity.id
_entity.type
_entity.pdbx_description
1 polymer ?
#
loop_
_entity_poly.entity_id
_entity_poly.type
_entity_poly.pdbx_seq_one_letter_code
_entity_poly.pdbx_strand_id
1 'polypeptide(L)'
;MSPQALAAHPLVIYNEDFALSQQLMRLFAQHDVKPRIAVRSGQWDFLAAMVQAGIGIAILPEPICQRLDPQSFCWMPLQSDLRWELGMIWREGVYLSHSARAWLECSKAFWLK
;
A
#
# COMPACT_ATOMS: atom_id res chain seq x y z
N MET A 1 1.09 8.75 11.84
CA MET A 1 1.15 10.14 11.34
C MET A 1 -0.17 10.49 10.66
N SER A 2 -0.68 11.71 10.84
CA SER A 2 -1.93 12.15 10.21
C SER A 2 -1.73 12.56 8.74
N PRO A 3 -2.79 12.55 7.91
CA PRO A 3 -2.72 13.03 6.52
C PRO A 3 -2.24 14.48 6.40
N GLN A 4 -2.63 15.36 7.33
CA GLN A 4 -2.19 16.75 7.37
C GLN A 4 -0.67 16.85 7.57
N ALA A 5 -0.11 16.06 8.50
CA ALA A 5 1.32 16.04 8.76
C ALA A 5 2.10 15.50 7.54
N LEU A 6 1.56 14.49 6.85
CA LEU A 6 2.17 13.95 5.62
C LEU A 6 2.33 14.99 4.51
N ALA A 7 1.37 15.89 4.36
CA ALA A 7 1.44 16.91 3.31
C ALA A 7 2.55 17.96 3.52
N ALA A 8 3.11 18.07 4.73
CA ALA A 8 4.27 18.90 4.98
C ALA A 8 5.56 18.34 4.35
N HIS A 9 5.59 17.03 4.04
CA HIS A 9 6.75 16.32 3.53
C HIS A 9 6.61 15.95 2.05
N PRO A 10 7.72 15.85 1.29
CA PRO A 10 7.70 15.23 -0.03
C PRO A 10 7.33 13.75 0.11
N LEU A 11 6.36 13.31 -0.69
CA LEU A 11 5.85 11.95 -0.69
C LEU A 11 6.36 11.18 -1.91
N VAL A 12 6.77 9.94 -1.65
CA VAL A 12 7.22 8.98 -2.66
C VAL A 12 6.23 7.81 -2.64
N ILE A 13 5.35 7.74 -3.64
CA ILE A 13 4.17 6.85 -3.59
C ILE A 13 4.06 5.97 -4.82
N TYR A 14 3.15 4.99 -4.78
CA TYR A 14 2.80 4.23 -5.96
C TYR A 14 2.24 5.11 -7.09
N ASN A 15 2.46 4.68 -8.33
CA ASN A 15 1.81 5.30 -9.48
C ASN A 15 0.28 5.08 -9.46
N GLU A 16 -0.44 5.74 -10.36
CA GLU A 16 -1.90 5.85 -10.36
C GLU A 16 -2.61 4.53 -10.72
N ASP A 17 -1.88 3.55 -11.24
CA ASP A 17 -2.38 2.21 -11.58
C ASP A 17 -2.66 1.37 -10.32
N PHE A 18 -2.09 1.75 -9.16
CA PHE A 18 -2.30 1.04 -7.91
C PHE A 18 -3.49 1.62 -7.15
N ALA A 19 -4.37 0.71 -6.69
CA ALA A 19 -5.48 1.04 -5.81
C ALA A 19 -5.03 1.81 -4.56
N LEU A 20 -3.84 1.52 -4.02
CA LEU A 20 -3.28 2.25 -2.88
C LEU A 20 -3.13 3.74 -3.17
N SER A 21 -2.60 4.10 -4.34
CA SER A 21 -2.38 5.49 -4.74
C SER A 21 -3.72 6.23 -4.82
N GLN A 22 -4.72 5.60 -5.42
CA GLN A 22 -6.08 6.15 -5.52
C GLN A 22 -6.78 6.29 -4.16
N GLN A 23 -6.62 5.31 -3.26
CA GLN A 23 -7.15 5.40 -1.90
C GLN A 23 -6.46 6.52 -1.10
N LEU A 24 -5.15 6.66 -1.24
CA LEU A 24 -4.37 7.68 -0.58
C LEU A 24 -4.74 9.09 -1.07
N MET A 25 -4.91 9.29 -2.38
CA MET A 25 -5.37 10.56 -2.93
C MET A 25 -6.78 10.92 -2.44
N ARG A 26 -7.68 9.93 -2.32
CA ARG A 26 -9.01 10.12 -1.73
C ARG A 26 -8.93 10.49 -0.25
N LEU A 27 -8.05 9.86 0.52
CA LEU A 27 -7.81 10.19 1.92
C LEU A 27 -7.36 11.65 2.06
N PHE A 28 -6.38 12.10 1.27
CA PHE A 28 -5.95 13.49 1.30
C PHE A 28 -7.08 14.47 0.93
N ALA A 29 -7.87 14.14 -0.09
CA ALA A 29 -9.02 14.95 -0.49
C ALA A 29 -10.10 15.04 0.61
N GLN A 30 -10.38 13.96 1.33
CA GLN A 30 -11.33 13.93 2.45
C GLN A 30 -10.91 14.85 3.61
N HIS A 31 -9.61 15.08 3.76
CA HIS A 31 -9.06 15.97 4.78
C HIS A 31 -8.78 17.39 4.28
N ASP A 32 -9.19 17.73 3.05
CA ASP A 32 -8.93 19.02 2.37
C ASP A 32 -7.44 19.39 2.32
N VAL A 33 -6.59 18.37 2.13
CA VAL A 33 -5.14 18.49 2.15
C VAL A 33 -4.58 18.15 0.78
N LYS A 34 -3.62 18.95 0.28
CA LYS A 34 -2.91 18.67 -0.97
C LYS A 34 -1.54 18.03 -0.67
N PRO A 35 -1.30 16.76 -1.04
CA PRO A 35 -0.02 16.11 -0.81
C PRO A 35 1.05 16.67 -1.75
N ARG A 36 2.30 16.72 -1.27
CA ARG A 36 3.47 17.12 -2.08
C ARG A 36 4.12 15.87 -2.68
N ILE A 37 3.67 15.45 -3.85
CA ILE A 37 4.20 14.24 -4.49
C ILE A 37 5.53 14.56 -5.20
N ALA A 38 6.62 13.98 -4.71
CA ALA A 38 7.95 14.13 -5.31
C ALA A 38 8.21 13.06 -6.38
N VAL A 39 7.79 11.82 -6.13
CA VAL A 39 8.06 10.67 -7.01
C VAL A 39 6.86 9.72 -7.04
N ARG A 40 6.62 9.14 -8.21
CA ARG A 40 5.70 8.02 -8.41
C ARG A 40 6.42 6.84 -9.06
N SER A 41 6.23 5.63 -8.54
CA SER A 41 6.74 4.40 -9.17
C SER A 41 5.88 3.19 -8.85
N GLY A 42 5.78 2.22 -9.75
CA GLY A 42 5.14 0.93 -9.48
C GLY A 42 6.04 -0.07 -8.72
N GLN A 43 7.33 0.24 -8.60
CA GLN A 43 8.34 -0.63 -7.98
C GLN A 43 8.58 -0.19 -6.53
N TRP A 44 8.23 -1.03 -5.56
CA TRP A 44 8.29 -0.71 -4.14
C TRP A 44 9.73 -0.54 -3.62
N ASP A 45 10.66 -1.30 -4.17
CA ASP A 45 12.09 -1.27 -3.88
C ASP A 45 12.71 0.04 -4.39
N PHE A 46 12.26 0.53 -5.54
CA PHE A 46 12.63 1.87 -6.01
C PHE A 46 12.12 2.97 -5.07
N LEU A 47 10.86 2.89 -4.60
CA LEU A 47 10.34 3.84 -3.61
C LEU A 47 11.18 3.82 -2.33
N ALA A 48 11.58 2.64 -1.85
CA ALA A 48 12.44 2.49 -0.68
C ALA A 48 13.83 3.11 -0.91
N ALA A 49 14.45 2.90 -2.08
CA ALA A 49 15.73 3.52 -2.43
C ALA A 49 15.65 5.05 -2.44
N MET A 50 14.55 5.63 -2.92
CA MET A 50 14.34 7.07 -2.91
C MET A 50 14.19 7.63 -1.50
N VAL A 51 13.53 6.90 -0.59
CA VAL A 51 13.49 7.26 0.84
C VAL A 51 14.88 7.21 1.46
N GLN A 52 15.65 6.16 1.17
CA GLN A 52 17.02 6.00 1.65
C GLN A 52 17.96 7.10 1.14
N ALA A 53 17.70 7.62 -0.07
CA ALA A 53 18.38 8.77 -0.65
C ALA A 53 17.90 10.13 -0.09
N GLY A 54 16.95 10.15 0.84
CA GLY A 54 16.46 11.37 1.50
C GLY A 54 15.46 12.18 0.68
N ILE A 55 14.86 11.59 -0.37
CA ILE A 55 13.92 12.30 -1.26
C ILE A 55 12.57 12.59 -0.58
N GLY A 56 12.17 11.76 0.38
CA GLY A 56 10.94 11.97 1.12
C GLY A 56 10.46 10.77 1.90
N ILE A 57 9.16 10.75 2.17
CA ILE A 57 8.48 9.70 2.94
C ILE A 57 7.69 8.81 1.98
N ALA A 58 7.86 7.50 2.10
CA ALA A 58 7.04 6.54 1.37
C ALA A 58 5.83 6.08 2.19
N ILE A 59 4.74 5.81 1.49
CA ILE A 59 3.54 5.18 2.05
C ILE A 59 3.40 3.83 1.36
N LEU A 60 3.63 2.76 2.12
CA LEU A 60 3.64 1.39 1.64
C LEU A 60 2.71 0.53 2.52
N PRO A 61 2.14 -0.57 1.98
CA PRO A 61 1.46 -1.56 2.77
C PRO A 61 2.38 -2.15 3.84
N GLU A 62 1.84 -2.45 5.01
CA GLU A 62 2.58 -3.00 6.15
C GLU A 62 3.45 -4.22 5.80
N PRO A 63 2.98 -5.22 5.01
CA PRO A 63 3.82 -6.37 4.66
C PRO A 63 5.09 -6.01 3.87
N ILE A 64 5.09 -4.86 3.17
CA ILE A 64 6.28 -4.38 2.47
C ILE A 64 7.21 -3.67 3.45
N CYS A 65 6.67 -2.84 4.35
CA CYS A 65 7.45 -2.21 5.42
C CYS A 65 8.20 -3.24 6.28
N GLN A 66 7.54 -4.37 6.59
CA GLN A 66 8.14 -5.47 7.36
C GLN A 66 9.28 -6.20 6.62
N ARG A 67 9.37 -6.08 5.28
CA ARG A 67 10.46 -6.66 4.47
C ARG A 67 11.67 -5.74 4.37
N LEU A 68 11.54 -4.46 4.74
CA LEU A 68 12.63 -3.50 4.70
C LEU A 68 13.56 -3.71 5.89
N ASP A 69 14.84 -3.37 5.70
CA ASP A 69 15.84 -3.45 6.77
C ASP A 69 15.49 -2.46 7.91
N PRO A 70 15.20 -2.94 9.13
CA PRO A 70 14.84 -2.10 10.25
C PRO A 70 16.00 -1.22 10.76
N GLN A 71 17.25 -1.49 10.36
CA GLN A 71 18.38 -0.61 10.66
C GLN A 71 18.42 0.61 9.74
N SER A 72 17.90 0.47 8.52
CA SER A 72 17.89 1.51 7.49
C SER A 72 16.59 2.30 7.44
N PHE A 73 15.47 1.70 7.90
CA PHE A 73 14.13 2.30 7.79
C PHE A 73 13.41 2.30 9.14
N CYS A 74 12.76 3.43 9.43
CA CYS A 74 11.74 3.52 10.47
C CYS A 74 10.38 3.64 9.80
N TRP A 75 9.43 2.78 10.19
CA TRP A 75 8.05 2.85 9.72
C TRP A 75 7.14 3.28 10.87
N MET A 76 6.13 4.09 10.54
CA MET A 76 5.14 4.58 11.48
C MET A 76 3.73 4.33 10.92
N PRO A 77 2.75 3.95 11.76
CA PRO A 77 1.39 3.74 11.30
C PRO A 77 0.78 5.03 10.75
N LEU A 78 0.09 4.93 9.62
CA LEU A 78 -0.74 6.00 9.07
C LEU A 78 -2.02 6.10 9.92
N GLN A 79 -2.30 7.28 10.46
CA GLN A 79 -3.54 7.52 11.21
C GLN A 79 -4.65 7.80 10.21
N SER A 80 -5.30 6.74 9.74
CA SER A 80 -6.41 6.81 8.79
C SER A 80 -7.28 5.57 8.88
N ASP A 81 -8.52 5.68 8.41
CA ASP A 81 -9.43 4.53 8.23
C ASP A 81 -9.11 3.71 6.96
N LEU A 82 -8.00 4.01 6.27
CA LEU A 82 -7.59 3.29 5.07
C LEU A 82 -7.25 1.85 5.43
N ARG A 83 -8.05 0.91 4.91
CA ARG A 83 -7.83 -0.53 5.07
C ARG A 83 -7.35 -1.15 3.77
N TRP A 84 -6.32 -1.98 3.91
CA TRP A 84 -5.86 -2.87 2.84
C TRP A 84 -6.53 -4.23 3.03
N GLU A 85 -7.57 -4.50 2.26
CA GLU A 85 -8.30 -5.76 2.32
C GLU A 85 -7.92 -6.62 1.10
N LEU A 86 -7.41 -7.83 1.36
CA LEU A 86 -7.10 -8.80 0.31
C LEU A 86 -8.38 -9.54 -0.08
N GLY A 87 -8.74 -9.47 -1.36
CA GLY A 87 -9.88 -10.17 -1.93
C GLY A 87 -9.45 -11.18 -2.99
N MET A 88 -10.17 -12.31 -3.05
CA MET A 88 -10.09 -13.24 -4.17
C MET A 88 -11.33 -13.06 -5.02
N ILE A 89 -11.16 -12.80 -6.31
CA ILE A 89 -12.25 -12.52 -7.25
C ILE A 89 -12.30 -13.56 -8.38
N TRP A 90 -13.50 -13.96 -8.77
CA TRP A 90 -13.75 -14.82 -9.93
C TRP A 90 -15.10 -14.44 -10.55
N ARG A 91 -15.31 -14.82 -11.82
CA ARG A 91 -16.55 -14.53 -12.53
C ARG A 91 -17.70 -15.36 -11.94
N GLU A 92 -18.78 -14.69 -11.57
CA GLU A 92 -20.01 -15.32 -11.11
C GLU A 92 -20.61 -16.22 -12.21
N GLY A 93 -21.20 -17.35 -11.81
CA GLY A 93 -21.82 -18.31 -12.74
C GLY A 93 -20.85 -19.19 -13.52
N VAL A 94 -19.53 -19.08 -13.29
CA VAL A 94 -18.54 -19.98 -13.90
C VAL A 94 -18.19 -21.13 -12.96
N TYR A 95 -18.06 -22.33 -13.54
CA TYR A 95 -17.55 -23.48 -12.81
C TYR A 95 -16.13 -23.21 -12.29
N LEU A 96 -15.98 -23.19 -10.96
CA LEU A 96 -14.68 -23.20 -10.30
C LEU A 96 -14.17 -24.64 -10.24
N SER A 97 -13.03 -24.92 -10.87
CA SER A 97 -12.42 -26.25 -10.91
C SER A 97 -12.06 -26.76 -9.51
N HIS A 98 -11.94 -28.08 -9.36
CA HIS A 98 -11.53 -28.68 -8.09
C HIS A 98 -10.18 -28.12 -7.61
N SER A 99 -9.21 -27.98 -8.52
CA SER A 99 -7.91 -27.39 -8.23
C SER A 99 -8.01 -25.92 -7.80
N ALA A 100 -8.87 -25.12 -8.43
CA ALA A 100 -9.10 -23.73 -8.04
C ALA A 100 -9.72 -23.63 -6.65
N ARG A 101 -10.68 -24.51 -6.31
CA ARG A 101 -11.26 -24.58 -4.95
C ARG A 101 -10.22 -24.95 -3.91
N ALA A 102 -9.41 -25.98 -4.20
CA ALA A 102 -8.31 -26.37 -3.33
C ALA A 102 -7.34 -25.20 -3.09
N TRP A 103 -6.98 -24.45 -4.14
CA TRP A 103 -6.14 -23.26 -3.99
C TRP A 103 -6.79 -22.16 -3.14
N LEU A 104 -8.09 -21.90 -3.28
CA LEU A 104 -8.81 -20.95 -2.43
C LEU A 104 -8.78 -21.38 -0.96
N GLU A 105 -9.02 -22.66 -0.67
CA GLU A 105 -9.00 -23.18 0.70
C GLU A 105 -7.60 -23.12 1.31
N CYS A 106 -6.56 -23.49 0.56
CA CYS A 106 -5.16 -23.32 1.00
C CYS A 106 -4.82 -21.85 1.27
N SER A 107 -5.25 -20.94 0.40
CA SER A 107 -4.98 -19.50 0.54
C SER A 107 -5.68 -18.92 1.76
N LYS A 108 -6.96 -19.27 1.98
CA LYS A 108 -7.70 -18.88 3.20
C LYS A 108 -7.01 -19.37 4.46
N ALA A 109 -6.60 -20.63 4.51
CA ALA A 109 -5.94 -21.22 5.68
C ALA A 109 -4.56 -20.59 5.99
N PHE A 110 -3.90 -19.98 5.00
CA PHE A 110 -2.64 -19.28 5.19
C PHE A 110 -2.85 -17.83 5.67
N TRP A 111 -3.80 -17.10 5.07
CA TRP A 111 -3.98 -15.66 5.28
C TRP A 111 -5.00 -15.28 6.37
N LEU A 112 -5.91 -16.18 6.77
CA LEU A 112 -6.94 -15.94 7.81
C LEU A 112 -6.56 -16.53 9.18
N LYS A 113 -5.27 -16.74 9.45
CA LYS A 113 -4.79 -17.15 10.77
C LYS A 113 -4.74 -15.99 11.75
#